data_AF-A0A452HZG0-F1
#
_entry.id   AF-A0A452HZG0-F1
#
_cell.length_a   1.000
_cell.length_b   1.000
_cell.length_c   1.000
_cell.angle_alpha   90.00
_cell.angle_beta   90.00
_cell.angle_gamma   90.00
#
_symmetry.space_group_name_H-M   'P 1'
#
loop_
_entity.id
_entity.type
_entity.pdbx_description
1 polymer ?
#
loop_
_entity_poly.entity_id
_entity_poly.type
_entity_poly.pdbx_seq_one_letter_code
_entity_poly.pdbx_strand_id
1 'polypeptide(L)'
;MPSFKDELDVLKFLCKDLWITVFKKQVDNLRTNHQGTYMLQDNQFLLLSQLSNGKQYLEEAPKFLAFTCGLVKGTLSNLGFDSTVTAEVTVMPSSKFQVVIQKS
;
A
#
# COMPACT_ATOMS: atom_id res chain seq x y z
N MET A 1 1.51 18.20 13.72
CA MET A 1 1.26 16.89 13.08
C MET A 1 -0.06 16.34 13.59
N PRO A 2 -0.84 15.59 12.78
CA PRO A 2 -1.98 14.85 13.29
C PRO A 2 -1.53 13.94 14.45
N SER A 3 -2.23 13.96 15.57
CA SER A 3 -1.99 13.01 16.66
C SER A 3 -2.67 11.70 16.28
N PHE A 4 -1.93 10.77 15.69
CA PHE A 4 -2.43 9.41 15.45
C PHE A 4 -2.59 8.71 16.80
N LYS A 5 -3.84 8.37 17.16
CA LYS A 5 -4.16 7.82 18.48
C LYS A 5 -3.99 6.30 18.53
N ASP A 6 -4.19 5.64 17.41
CA ASP A 6 -4.07 4.19 17.27
C ASP A 6 -3.62 3.77 15.85
N GLU A 7 -3.28 2.50 15.73
CA GLU A 7 -2.85 1.84 14.49
C GLU A 7 -3.87 2.01 13.34
N LEU A 8 -5.16 2.05 13.68
CA LEU A 8 -6.25 2.21 12.72
C LEU A 8 -6.27 3.61 12.10
N ASP A 9 -6.00 4.65 12.88
CA ASP A 9 -5.91 6.02 12.37
C ASP A 9 -4.73 6.19 11.40
N VAL A 10 -3.61 5.53 11.66
CA VAL A 10 -2.47 5.52 10.74
C VAL A 10 -2.83 4.85 9.41
N LEU A 11 -3.54 3.73 9.45
CA LEU A 11 -3.99 3.03 8.24
C LEU A 11 -5.01 3.85 7.45
N LYS A 12 -5.92 4.56 8.13
CA LYS A 12 -6.83 5.50 7.45
C LYS A 12 -6.05 6.59 6.71
N PHE A 13 -5.02 7.13 7.34
CA PHE A 13 -4.14 8.13 6.72
C PHE A 13 -3.38 7.57 5.53
N LEU A 14 -2.86 6.34 5.62
CA LEU A 14 -2.24 5.69 4.47
C LEU A 14 -3.23 5.52 3.30
N CYS A 15 -4.44 5.01 3.58
CA CYS A 15 -5.45 4.71 2.56
C CYS A 15 -6.10 5.94 1.93
N LYS A 16 -6.12 7.07 2.65
CA LYS A 16 -6.76 8.31 2.20
C LYS A 16 -5.72 9.37 1.90
N ASP A 17 -5.12 9.97 2.91
CA ASP A 17 -4.27 11.15 2.75
C ASP A 17 -3.01 10.86 1.93
N LEU A 18 -2.23 9.85 2.30
CA LEU A 18 -1.01 9.48 1.57
C LEU A 18 -1.35 9.04 0.14
N TRP A 19 -2.30 8.11 -0.01
CA TRP A 19 -2.67 7.56 -1.31
C TRP A 19 -3.25 8.63 -2.25
N ILE A 20 -4.14 9.50 -1.76
CA ILE A 20 -4.68 10.62 -2.55
C ILE A 20 -3.56 11.56 -2.96
N THR A 21 -2.62 11.87 -2.04
CA THR A 21 -1.55 12.81 -2.35
C THR A 21 -0.66 12.29 -3.49
N VAL A 22 -0.32 11.01 -3.45
CA VAL A 22 0.67 10.39 -4.34
C VAL A 22 0.02 9.89 -5.64
N PHE A 23 -1.12 9.20 -5.54
CA PHE A 23 -1.78 8.50 -6.65
C PHE A 23 -3.11 9.14 -7.08
N LYS A 24 -3.52 10.25 -6.45
CA LYS A 24 -4.75 11.00 -6.76
C LYS A 24 -6.04 10.21 -6.58
N LYS A 25 -6.00 9.12 -5.81
CA LYS A 25 -7.15 8.29 -5.43
C LYS A 25 -6.97 7.69 -4.04
N GLN A 26 -8.07 7.23 -3.45
CA GLN A 26 -8.04 6.42 -2.23
C GLN A 26 -7.73 4.96 -2.58
N VAL A 27 -7.25 4.19 -1.61
CA VAL A 27 -7.18 2.72 -1.70
C VAL A 27 -8.60 2.16 -1.83
N ASP A 28 -8.80 1.19 -2.72
CA ASP A 28 -10.12 0.62 -3.02
C ASP A 28 -10.62 -0.33 -1.93
N ASN A 29 -9.73 -1.12 -1.34
CA ASN A 29 -10.09 -2.07 -0.28
C ASN A 29 -8.98 -2.16 0.77
N LEU A 30 -9.37 -2.10 2.04
CA LEU A 30 -8.50 -2.41 3.18
C LEU A 30 -9.04 -3.65 3.89
N ARG A 31 -8.19 -4.67 4.03
CA ARG A 31 -8.47 -5.85 4.87
C ARG A 31 -7.47 -5.93 6.00
N THR A 32 -7.88 -6.52 7.12
CA THR A 32 -7.00 -6.80 8.26
C THR A 32 -7.31 -8.18 8.84
N ASN A 33 -6.31 -8.82 9.42
CA ASN A 33 -6.52 -10.01 10.26
C ASN A 33 -6.67 -9.67 11.76
N HIS A 34 -6.74 -8.39 12.12
CA HIS A 34 -6.76 -7.89 13.52
C HIS A 34 -5.54 -8.30 14.36
N GLN A 35 -4.49 -8.82 13.72
CA GLN A 35 -3.24 -9.27 14.35
C GLN A 35 -2.04 -8.51 13.79
N GLY A 36 -2.22 -7.27 13.34
CA GLY A 36 -1.15 -6.41 12.81
C GLY A 36 -0.81 -6.64 11.35
N THR A 37 -1.59 -7.43 10.59
CA THR A 37 -1.45 -7.57 9.13
C THR A 37 -2.61 -6.89 8.42
N TYR A 38 -2.26 -6.06 7.44
CA TYR A 38 -3.17 -5.29 6.62
C TYR A 38 -2.91 -5.53 5.14
N MET A 39 -3.96 -5.48 4.34
CA MET A 39 -3.89 -5.63 2.90
C MET A 39 -4.61 -4.45 2.26
N LEU A 40 -3.83 -3.61 1.60
CA LEU A 40 -4.31 -2.45 0.84
C LEU A 40 -4.39 -2.88 -0.62
N GLN A 41 -5.57 -2.82 -1.21
CA GLN A 41 -5.78 -3.16 -2.61
C GLN A 41 -6.12 -1.92 -3.40
N ASP A 42 -5.39 -1.72 -4.50
CA ASP A 42 -5.67 -0.72 -5.51
C ASP A 42 -6.00 -1.44 -6.83
N ASN A 43 -7.21 -1.26 -7.34
CA ASN A 43 -7.72 -1.94 -8.53
C ASN A 43 -7.22 -1.32 -9.84
N GLN A 44 -6.76 -0.07 -9.79
CA GLN A 44 -6.33 0.74 -10.93
C GLN A 44 -5.09 1.51 -10.53
N PHE A 45 -4.04 0.76 -10.20
CA PHE A 45 -2.86 1.36 -9.60
C PHE A 45 -2.11 2.18 -10.65
N LEU A 46 -1.94 3.48 -10.37
CA LEU A 46 -1.50 4.48 -11.34
C LEU A 46 -0.26 4.04 -12.14
N LEU A 47 0.75 3.48 -11.47
CA LEU A 47 2.00 3.07 -12.12
C LEU A 47 1.82 1.87 -13.07
N LEU A 48 0.88 0.97 -12.78
CA LEU A 48 0.58 -0.19 -13.63
C LEU A 48 -0.42 0.15 -14.74
N SER A 49 -1.39 1.04 -14.48
CA SER A 49 -2.36 1.49 -15.49
C SER A 49 -1.69 2.18 -16.68
N GLN A 50 -0.51 2.79 -16.48
CA GLN A 50 0.29 3.38 -17.56
C GLN A 50 1.16 2.35 -18.31
N LEU A 51 1.35 1.16 -17.72
CA LEU A 51 2.19 0.11 -18.30
C LEU A 51 1.37 -0.79 -19.24
N SER A 52 0.30 -1.42 -18.72
CA SER A 52 -0.59 -2.28 -19.51
C SER A 52 -1.80 -2.73 -18.70
N ASN A 53 -2.89 -3.06 -19.40
CA ASN A 53 -4.06 -3.77 -18.85
C ASN A 53 -4.04 -5.28 -19.20
N GLY A 54 -3.00 -5.75 -19.88
CA GLY A 54 -2.82 -7.13 -20.30
C GLY A 54 -1.87 -7.91 -19.39
N LYS A 55 -1.62 -9.18 -19.74
CA LYS A 55 -0.77 -10.09 -18.96
C LYS A 55 0.72 -10.00 -19.32
N GLN A 56 1.07 -9.30 -20.39
CA GLN A 56 2.41 -9.34 -21.00
C GLN A 56 3.56 -8.85 -20.11
N TYR A 57 3.27 -8.12 -19.03
CA TYR A 57 4.27 -7.59 -18.09
C TYR A 57 4.03 -8.04 -16.65
N LEU A 58 3.28 -9.13 -16.42
CA LEU A 58 2.99 -9.59 -15.05
C LEU A 58 4.26 -9.97 -14.27
N GLU A 59 5.30 -10.44 -14.97
CA GLU A 59 6.57 -10.81 -14.34
C GLU A 59 7.38 -9.58 -13.91
N GLU A 60 7.30 -8.48 -14.67
CA GLU A 60 8.01 -7.24 -14.40
C GLU A 60 7.21 -6.28 -13.51
N ALA A 61 5.88 -6.37 -13.51
CA ALA A 61 4.98 -5.47 -12.79
C ALA A 61 5.33 -5.29 -11.30
N PRO A 62 5.71 -6.33 -10.53
CA PRO A 62 6.11 -6.18 -9.13
C PRO A 62 7.30 -5.23 -8.93
N LYS A 63 8.20 -5.10 -9.91
CA LYS A 63 9.37 -4.19 -9.83
C LYS A 63 8.93 -2.73 -9.72
N PHE A 64 7.80 -2.36 -10.32
CA PHE A 64 7.22 -1.02 -10.24
C PHE A 64 6.57 -0.72 -8.89
N LEU A 65 6.36 -1.72 -8.03
CA LEU A 65 5.75 -1.55 -6.71
C LEU A 65 6.77 -1.32 -5.59
N ALA A 66 8.06 -1.61 -5.84
CA ALA A 66 9.12 -1.50 -4.83
C ALA A 66 9.23 -0.10 -4.21
N PHE A 67 9.11 0.96 -5.03
CA PHE A 67 9.09 2.34 -4.55
C PHE A 67 7.91 2.58 -3.61
N THR A 68 6.71 2.13 -3.98
CA THR A 68 5.49 2.29 -3.18
C THR A 68 5.58 1.51 -1.86
N CYS A 69 6.19 0.32 -1.86
CA CYS A 69 6.48 -0.40 -0.62
C CYS A 69 7.39 0.41 0.31
N GLY A 70 8.46 0.99 -0.23
CA GLY A 70 9.38 1.86 0.51
C GLY A 70 8.69 3.11 1.04
N LEU A 71 7.80 3.72 0.25
CA LEU A 71 7.02 4.90 0.64
C LEU A 71 6.10 4.61 1.83
N VAL A 72 5.35 3.50 1.78
CA VAL A 72 4.48 3.08 2.89
C VAL A 72 5.30 2.75 4.13
N LYS A 73 6.36 1.95 3.99
CA LYS A 73 7.26 1.59 5.11
C LYS A 73 7.90 2.82 5.75
N GLY A 74 8.41 3.74 4.94
CA GLY A 74 9.03 4.99 5.41
C GLY A 74 8.03 5.90 6.14
N THR A 75 6.80 5.98 5.63
CA THR A 75 5.72 6.72 6.29
C THR A 75 5.41 6.12 7.66
N LEU A 76 5.26 4.78 7.75
CA LEU A 76 5.00 4.09 9.01
C LEU A 76 6.15 4.28 10.02
N SER A 77 7.40 4.16 9.56
CA SER A 77 8.58 4.41 10.39
C SER A 77 8.62 5.84 10.94
N ASN A 78 8.31 6.84 10.11
CA ASN A 78 8.22 8.24 10.55
C ASN A 78 7.07 8.50 11.54
N LEU A 79 6.05 7.63 11.56
CA LEU A 79 4.95 7.66 12.52
C LEU A 79 5.20 6.78 13.75
N GLY A 80 6.37 6.15 13.88
CA GLY A 80 6.76 5.34 15.03
C GLY A 80 6.37 3.87 14.95
N PHE A 81 5.97 3.35 13.77
CA PHE A 81 5.60 1.95 13.57
C PHE A 81 6.69 1.21 12.80
N ASP A 82 7.27 0.17 13.42
CA ASP A 82 8.10 -0.77 12.67
C ASP A 82 7.22 -1.71 11.85
N SER A 83 7.56 -1.87 10.58
CA SER A 83 6.74 -2.62 9.63
C SER A 83 7.53 -3.22 8.47
N THR A 84 6.97 -4.30 7.92
CA THR A 84 7.36 -4.87 6.64
C THR A 84 6.24 -4.64 5.63
N VAL A 85 6.62 -4.24 4.41
CA VAL A 85 5.67 -4.01 3.31
C VAL A 85 6.10 -4.86 2.11
N THR A 86 5.22 -5.75 1.68
CA THR A 86 5.37 -6.53 0.44
C THR A 86 4.25 -6.18 -0.52
N ALA A 87 4.45 -6.45 -1.81
CA ALA A 87 3.43 -6.20 -2.80
C ALA A 87 3.39 -7.27 -3.88
N GLU A 88 2.20 -7.48 -4.45
CA GLU A 88 1.96 -8.44 -5.52
C GLU A 88 1.04 -7.85 -6.60
N VAL A 89 1.20 -8.39 -7.82
CA VAL A 89 0.36 -8.10 -8.98
C VAL A 89 -0.17 -9.41 -9.53
N THR A 90 -1.41 -9.76 -9.21
CA THR A 90 -2.05 -10.97 -9.77
C THR A 90 -2.72 -10.69 -11.12
N VAL A 91 -3.29 -9.49 -11.28
CA VAL A 91 -4.00 -9.04 -12.48
C VAL A 91 -3.68 -7.58 -12.67
N MET A 92 -3.19 -7.19 -13.85
CA MET A 92 -2.95 -5.77 -14.15
C MET A 92 -4.24 -5.05 -14.51
N PRO A 93 -4.42 -3.78 -14.10
CA PRO A 93 -3.48 -2.94 -13.35
C PRO A 93 -3.70 -2.96 -11.82
N SER A 94 -4.29 -4.03 -11.27
CA SER A 94 -4.51 -4.16 -9.84
C SER A 94 -3.22 -4.52 -9.10
N SER A 95 -3.05 -3.94 -7.92
CA SER A 95 -1.96 -4.23 -7.00
C SER A 95 -2.50 -4.43 -5.59
N LYS A 96 -1.77 -5.24 -4.82
CA LYS A 96 -2.01 -5.42 -3.39
C LYS A 96 -0.72 -5.16 -2.64
N PHE A 97 -0.82 -4.40 -1.56
CA PHE A 97 0.26 -4.13 -0.63
C PHE A 97 -0.10 -4.77 0.71
N GLN A 98 0.71 -5.74 1.14
CA GLN A 98 0.60 -6.31 2.48
C GLN A 98 1.51 -5.53 3.42
N VAL A 99 0.92 -4.97 4.47
CA VAL A 99 1.62 -4.25 5.53
C VAL A 99 1.54 -5.09 6.78
N VAL A 100 2.68 -5.48 7.34
CA VAL A 100 2.80 -6.20 8.61
C VAL A 100 3.45 -5.24 9.61
N ILE A 101 2.67 -4.79 10.58
CA ILE A 101 3.15 -3.98 11.70
C ILE A 101 3.70 -4.92 12.77
N GLN A 102 4.94 -4.69 13.18
CA GLN A 102 5.59 -5.50 14.21
C GLN A 102 5.06 -5.07 15.58
N LYS A 103 4.54 -6.02 16.35
CA LYS A 103 4.16 -5.77 17.74
C LYS A 103 5.42 -5.84 18.60
N SER A 104 5.64 -4.79 19.37
CA SER A 104 6.66 -4.75 20.43
C SER A 104 6.28 -5.63 21.61
#